data_AF-A0A3C0MCP1-F1
#
_entry.id   AF-A0A3C0MCP1-F1
#
_cell.length_a   1.000
_cell.length_b   1.000
_cell.length_c   1.000
_cell.angle_alpha   90.00
_cell.angle_beta   90.00
_cell.angle_gamma   90.00
#
_symmetry.space_group_name_H-M   'P 1'
#
loop_
_entity.id
_entity.type
_entity.pdbx_description
1 polymer ?
#
loop_
_entity_poly.entity_id
_entity_poly.type
_entity_poly.pdbx_seq_one_letter_code
_entity_poly.pdbx_strand_id
1 'polypeptide(L)'
;MAQILIRNLDPAIVDALRQRAKQAGSSLEEEARRALALATGLGRAAAVARLNEVRAQIGRRKGPSGLDDLRADRNRDDGRSLRRKS
;
A
#
# COMPACT_ATOMS: atom_id res chain seq x y z
N MET A 1 -5.71 -3.08 24.18
CA MET A 1 -6.42 -1.94 23.52
C MET A 1 -6.17 -0.71 24.35
N ALA A 2 -5.89 0.43 23.73
CA ALA A 2 -5.71 1.72 24.41
C ALA A 2 -6.91 2.62 24.12
N GLN A 3 -7.29 3.47 25.08
CA GLN A 3 -8.41 4.41 24.97
C GLN A 3 -7.90 5.82 25.27
N ILE A 4 -8.39 6.80 24.52
CA ILE A 4 -8.07 8.22 24.70
C ILE A 4 -9.40 8.99 24.84
N LEU A 5 -9.50 9.83 25.87
CA LEU A 5 -10.60 10.77 26.05
C LEU A 5 -10.08 12.19 25.77
N ILE A 6 -10.61 12.83 24.74
CA ILE A 6 -10.31 14.23 24.42
C ILE A 6 -11.43 15.10 24.96
N ARG A 7 -11.11 15.97 25.92
CA ARG A 7 -12.07 16.91 26.53
C ARG A 7 -11.99 18.27 25.86
N ASN A 8 -13.08 19.03 25.89
CA ASN A 8 -13.17 20.40 25.35
C ASN A 8 -12.70 20.50 23.90
N LEU A 9 -13.03 19.50 23.07
CA LEU A 9 -12.69 19.53 21.66
C LEU A 9 -13.52 20.61 20.96
N ASP A 10 -12.86 21.40 20.12
CA ASP A 10 -13.52 22.43 19.32
C ASP A 10 -14.69 21.82 18.52
N PRO A 11 -15.93 22.35 18.67
CA PRO A 11 -17.09 21.87 17.93
C PRO A 11 -16.87 21.79 16.42
N ALA A 12 -16.11 22.73 15.84
CA ALA A 12 -15.81 22.73 14.41
C ALA A 12 -15.03 21.47 13.98
N ILE A 13 -14.16 20.95 14.85
CA ILE A 13 -13.40 19.71 14.59
C ILE A 13 -14.34 18.51 14.62
N VAL A 14 -15.25 18.46 15.60
CA VAL A 14 -16.26 17.38 15.71
C VAL A 14 -17.12 17.34 14.46
N ASP A 15 -17.57 18.49 13.97
CA ASP A 15 -18.41 18.59 12.79
C ASP A 15 -17.66 18.16 11.51
N ALA A 16 -16.41 18.59 11.36
CA ALA A 16 -15.57 18.16 10.24
C ALA A 16 -15.33 16.64 10.24
N LEU A 17 -15.13 16.02 11.41
CA LEU A 17 -15.02 14.56 11.54
C LEU A 17 -16.34 13.86 11.22
N ARG A 18 -17.48 14.39 11.67
CA ARG A 18 -18.81 13.84 11.32
C ARG A 18 -19.05 13.89 9.81
N GLN A 19 -18.71 14.99 9.16
CA GLN A 19 -18.88 15.11 7.72
C GLN A 19 -18.02 14.11 6.95
N ARG A 20 -16.74 13.97 7.33
CA ARG A 20 -15.85 12.97 6.73
C ARG A 20 -16.36 11.54 6.94
N ALA A 21 -16.78 11.21 8.16
CA ALA A 21 -17.35 9.91 8.48
C ALA A 21 -18.59 9.59 7.61
N LYS A 22 -19.50 10.56 7.44
CA LYS A 22 -20.67 10.43 6.55
C LYS A 22 -20.25 10.19 5.09
N GLN A 23 -19.30 10.97 4.57
CA GLN A 23 -18.81 10.83 3.20
C GLN A 23 -18.13 9.48 2.95
N ALA A 24 -17.37 9.00 3.93
CA ALA A 24 -16.65 7.73 3.86
C ALA A 24 -17.50 6.51 4.21
N GLY A 25 -18.76 6.70 4.65
CA GLY A 25 -19.62 5.61 5.14
C GLY A 25 -19.05 4.89 6.36
N SER A 26 -18.31 5.61 7.22
CA SER A 26 -17.64 5.07 8.40
C SER A 26 -18.12 5.74 9.70
N SER A 27 -17.68 5.24 10.86
CA SER A 27 -17.99 5.86 12.16
C SER A 27 -17.06 7.04 12.44
N LEU A 28 -17.50 7.96 13.32
CA LEU A 28 -16.67 9.08 13.74
C LEU A 28 -15.39 8.62 14.45
N GLU A 29 -15.47 7.55 15.25
CA GLU A 29 -14.30 6.97 15.91
C GLU A 29 -13.29 6.43 14.89
N GLU A 30 -13.76 5.73 13.87
CA GLU A 30 -12.91 5.19 12.80
C GLU A 30 -12.22 6.31 12.03
N GLU A 31 -12.94 7.39 11.71
CA GLU A 31 -12.37 8.55 11.03
C GLU A 31 -11.33 9.27 11.92
N ALA A 32 -11.60 9.41 13.22
CA ALA A 32 -10.64 9.97 14.17
C ALA A 32 -9.38 9.08 14.28
N ARG A 33 -9.55 7.76 14.31
CA ARG A 33 -8.46 6.79 14.33
C ARG A 33 -7.60 6.88 13.07
N ARG A 34 -8.22 7.00 11.90
CA ARG A 34 -7.52 7.20 10.61
C ARG A 34 -6.74 8.50 10.60
N ALA A 35 -7.35 9.61 11.03
CA ALA A 35 -6.69 10.89 11.11
C ALA A 35 -5.44 10.84 12.02
N LEU A 36 -5.55 10.19 13.19
CA LEU A 36 -4.42 9.98 14.10
C LEU A 36 -3.35 9.06 13.50
N ALA A 37 -3.74 7.99 12.81
CA ALA A 37 -2.80 7.09 12.12
C ALA A 37 -2.05 7.82 10.98
N LEU A 38 -2.71 8.72 10.27
CA LEU A 38 -2.07 9.56 9.25
C LEU A 38 -1.11 10.57 9.90
N ALA A 39 -1.54 11.27 10.94
CA ALA A 39 -0.73 12.27 11.65
C ALA A 39 0.53 11.68 12.30
N THR A 40 0.46 10.43 12.75
CA THR A 40 1.60 9.68 13.32
C THR A 40 2.47 8.99 12.28
N GLY A 41 2.18 9.17 10.98
CA GLY A 41 2.90 8.50 9.89
C GLY A 41 2.66 6.99 9.82
N LEU A 42 1.77 6.45 10.66
CA LEU A 42 1.39 5.03 10.67
C LEU A 42 0.68 4.62 9.39
N GLY A 43 0.08 5.54 8.63
CA GLY A 43 -0.52 5.22 7.31
C GLY A 43 0.49 4.57 6.34
N ARG A 44 1.72 5.09 6.25
CA ARG A 44 2.77 4.50 5.39
C ARG A 44 3.30 3.20 5.98
N ALA A 45 3.54 3.16 7.29
CA ALA A 45 4.03 1.96 7.97
C ALA A 45 3.01 0.80 7.86
N ALA A 46 1.72 1.09 8.05
CA ALA A 46 0.62 0.15 7.91
C ALA A 46 0.43 -0.30 6.45
N ALA A 47 0.57 0.60 5.47
CA ALA A 47 0.54 0.22 4.06
C ALA A 47 1.69 -0.72 3.68
N VAL A 48 2.91 -0.46 4.19
CA VAL A 48 4.07 -1.35 4.00
C VAL A 48 3.85 -2.69 4.71
N ALA A 49 3.34 -2.68 5.95
CA ALA A 49 3.01 -3.89 6.68
C ALA A 49 1.97 -4.73 5.93
N ARG A 50 0.91 -4.09 5.41
CA ARG A 50 -0.12 -4.77 4.62
C ARG A 50 0.43 -5.34 3.32
N LEU A 51 1.29 -4.61 2.61
CA LEU A 51 1.99 -5.12 1.42
C LEU A 51 2.86 -6.34 1.74
N ASN A 52 3.54 -6.33 2.89
CA ASN A 52 4.37 -7.45 3.33
C ASN A 52 3.52 -8.68 3.70
N GLU A 53 2.39 -8.50 4.38
CA GLU A 53 1.43 -9.58 4.64
C GLU A 53 0.90 -10.20 3.34
N VAL A 54 0.50 -9.38 2.37
CA VAL A 54 0.03 -9.85 1.07
C VAL A 54 1.14 -10.60 0.33
N ARG A 55 2.38 -10.10 0.36
CA ARG A 55 3.55 -10.80 -0.22
C ARG A 55 3.82 -12.14 0.47
N ALA A 56 3.64 -12.22 1.80
CA ALA A 56 3.82 -13.46 2.55
C ALA A 56 2.72 -14.48 2.22
N GLN A 57 1.47 -14.03 2.03
CA GLN A 57 0.35 -14.89 1.63
C GLN A 57 0.50 -15.42 0.21
N ILE A 58 0.93 -14.58 -0.73
CA ILE A 58 1.14 -14.98 -2.13
C ILE A 58 2.40 -15.86 -2.28
N GLY A 59 3.36 -15.73 -1.36
CA GLY A 59 4.66 -16.38 -1.45
C GLY A 59 5.55 -15.77 -2.53
N ARG A 60 6.85 -16.10 -2.52
CA ARG A 60 7.73 -15.76 -3.65
C ARG A 60 7.24 -16.52 -4.88
N ARG A 61 6.93 -15.81 -5.98
CA ARG A 61 6.68 -16.44 -7.28
C ARG A 61 7.86 -17.38 -7.59
N LYS A 62 7.60 -18.69 -7.63
CA LYS A 62 8.54 -19.67 -8.17
C LYS A 62 8.41 -19.65 -9.68
N GLY A 63 9.39 -19.06 -10.34
CA GLY A 63 9.48 -18.90 -11.79
C GLY A 63 10.65 -17.99 -12.11
N PRO A 64 11.08 -17.94 -13.38
CA PRO A 64 12.09 -16.97 -13.83
C PRO A 64 11.66 -15.59 -13.36
N SER A 65 12.57 -14.83 -12.77
CA SER A 65 12.28 -13.43 -12.51
C SER A 65 12.05 -12.74 -13.86
N GLY A 66 11.30 -11.63 -13.89
CA GLY A 66 11.18 -10.86 -15.15
C GLY A 66 12.54 -10.46 -15.73
N LEU A 67 13.60 -10.44 -14.90
CA LEU A 67 14.98 -10.26 -15.34
C LEU A 67 15.55 -11.47 -16.10
N ASP A 68 15.15 -12.68 -15.77
CA ASP A 68 15.58 -13.90 -16.47
C ASP A 68 14.90 -14.02 -17.84
N ASP A 69 13.63 -13.62 -17.94
CA ASP A 69 12.94 -13.51 -19.23
C ASP A 69 13.59 -12.45 -20.13
N LEU A 70 13.93 -11.28 -19.56
CA LEU A 70 14.64 -10.21 -20.27
C LEU A 70 16.04 -10.65 -20.74
N ARG A 71 16.75 -11.48 -19.96
CA ARG A 71 18.05 -12.06 -20.36
C ARG A 71 17.89 -13.10 -21.46
N ALA A 72 16.86 -13.94 -21.38
CA ALA A 72 16.56 -14.97 -22.38
C ALA A 72 16.14 -14.34 -23.73
N ASP A 73 15.42 -13.21 -23.70
CA ASP A 73 15.10 -12.45 -24.91
C ASP A 73 16.32 -11.79 -25.52
N ARG A 74 17.18 -11.16 -24.70
CA ARG A 74 18.42 -10.55 -25.19
C ARG A 74 19.33 -11.56 -25.87
N ASN A 75 19.50 -12.75 -25.28
CA ASN A 75 20.27 -13.84 -25.89
C ASN A 75 19.64 -14.38 -27.19
N ARG A 76 18.30 -14.33 -27.32
CA ARG A 76 17.59 -14.73 -28.55
C ARG A 76 17.79 -13.74 -29.68
N ASP A 77 17.82 -12.44 -29.38
CA ASP A 77 18.06 -11.40 -30.37
C ASP A 77 19.52 -11.38 -30.84
N ASP A 78 20.47 -11.58 -29.94
CA ASP A 78 21.89 -11.70 -30.27
C ASP A 78 22.13 -12.92 -31.21
N GLY A 79 21.48 -14.05 -30.95
CA GLY A 79 21.56 -15.24 -31.80
C GLY A 79 20.90 -15.10 -33.18
N ARG A 80 19.85 -14.29 -33.31
CA ARG A 80 19.22 -14.00 -34.63
C ARG A 80 20.06 -13.06 -35.49
N SER A 81 20.79 -12.14 -34.85
CA SER A 81 21.66 -11.19 -35.57
C SER A 81 22.80 -11.91 -36.30
N LEU A 82 23.31 -13.01 -35.74
CA LEU A 82 24.39 -13.82 -36.31
C LEU A 82 23.94 -14.73 -37.46
N ARG A 83 22.68 -15.18 -37.47
CA ARG A 83 22.11 -16.05 -38.52
C ARG A 83 21.67 -15.33 -39.79
N ARG A 84 21.61 -13.99 -39.80
CA ARG A 84 21.22 -13.18 -40.97
C ARG A 84 22.40 -12.61 -41.77
N LYS A 85 23.64 -12.90 -41.35
CA LYS A 85 24.88 -12.42 -41.99
C LYS A 85 25.67 -13.52 -42.74
N SER A 86 25.04 -14.65 -43.04
CA SER A 86 25.63 -15.75 -43.83
C SER A 86 24.95 -15.88 -45.17
#